data_AF-A0A178HLM2-F1
#
_entry.id   AF-A0A178HLM2-F1
#
_cell.length_a   1.000
_cell.length_b   1.000
_cell.length_c   1.000
_cell.angle_alpha   90.00
_cell.angle_beta   90.00
_cell.angle_gamma   90.00
#
_symmetry.space_group_name_H-M   'P 1'
#
loop_
_entity.id
_entity.type
_entity.pdbx_description
1 polymer ?
#
loop_
_entity_poly.entity_id
_entity_poly.type
_entity_poly.pdbx_seq_one_letter_code
_entity_poly.pdbx_strand_id
1 'polypeptide(L)'
;MSGRKSYRNRDDRQMSFDEYFVVPTPTEVRPGSIAGLDQELRQALSRSLKGQSLSRYEVAAKMSEMLGDDISKNMLDAYTAESRETHQISVVRLVAMILATKDYDLLAMIAEKVGCRLLVGEEAIGAEIGFIDQEIEELRNRRNQLKRMSPVTIKRGRT
;
A
#
# COMPACT_ATOMS: atom_id res chain seq x y z
N MET A 1 -11.34 9.54 -35.67
CA MET A 1 -12.71 9.05 -35.37
C MET A 1 -12.63 7.58 -34.99
N SER A 2 -12.79 7.27 -33.69
CA SER A 2 -13.17 5.92 -33.23
C SER A 2 -13.93 6.12 -31.94
N GLY A 3 -15.25 6.06 -32.04
CA GLY A 3 -16.17 6.37 -30.96
C GLY A 3 -16.10 5.29 -29.88
N ARG A 4 -15.87 5.70 -28.64
CA ARG A 4 -16.16 4.86 -27.47
C ARG A 4 -17.67 4.60 -27.48
N LYS A 5 -18.04 3.33 -27.72
CA LYS A 5 -19.41 2.85 -27.52
C LYS A 5 -19.80 3.12 -26.06
N SER A 6 -20.65 4.11 -25.84
CA SER A 6 -21.34 4.34 -24.58
C SER A 6 -22.26 3.16 -24.32
N TYR A 7 -21.93 2.35 -23.31
CA TYR A 7 -22.83 1.34 -22.78
C TYR A 7 -23.19 1.70 -21.35
N ARG A 8 -24.51 1.68 -21.12
CA ARG A 8 -25.26 1.51 -19.88
C ARG A 8 -25.72 2.75 -19.13
N ASN A 9 -27.02 2.96 -19.27
CA ASN A 9 -27.95 3.40 -18.24
C ASN A 9 -27.46 2.96 -16.84
N ARG A 10 -27.00 3.91 -16.02
CA ARG A 10 -26.61 3.65 -14.63
C ARG A 10 -27.88 3.61 -13.79
N ASP A 11 -28.14 2.49 -13.13
CA ASP A 11 -29.13 2.41 -12.05
C ASP A 11 -28.43 2.94 -10.79
N ASP A 12 -28.90 4.06 -10.22
CA ASP A 12 -28.28 4.73 -9.06
C ASP A 12 -28.20 3.85 -7.79
N ARG A 13 -28.78 2.65 -7.84
CA ARG A 13 -28.73 1.63 -6.79
C ARG A 13 -27.64 0.58 -7.00
N GLN A 14 -26.88 0.66 -8.09
CA GLN A 14 -25.78 -0.26 -8.41
C GLN A 14 -24.45 0.50 -8.36
N MET A 15 -23.68 0.26 -7.30
CA MET A 15 -22.29 0.71 -7.23
C MET A 15 -21.48 0.02 -8.33
N SER A 16 -20.71 0.79 -9.07
CA SER A 16 -19.78 0.25 -10.06
C SER A 16 -18.62 -0.48 -9.38
N PHE A 17 -18.00 -1.44 -10.07
CA PHE A 17 -16.84 -2.18 -9.54
C PHE A 17 -15.70 -1.22 -9.13
N ASP A 18 -15.54 -0.12 -9.87
CA ASP A 18 -14.56 0.94 -9.57
C ASP A 18 -14.85 1.69 -8.26
N GLU A 19 -16.11 1.70 -7.79
CA GLU A 19 -16.50 2.27 -6.50
C GLU A 19 -16.34 1.26 -5.35
N TYR A 20 -16.24 -0.03 -5.65
CA TYR A 20 -16.01 -1.10 -4.66
C TYR A 20 -14.51 -1.41 -4.46
N PHE A 21 -13.69 -1.23 -5.51
CA PHE A 21 -12.26 -1.50 -5.48
C PHE A 21 -11.46 -0.41 -6.18
N VAL A 22 -10.88 0.50 -5.38
CA VAL A 22 -10.02 1.57 -5.89
C VAL A 22 -8.64 1.01 -6.21
N VAL A 23 -8.39 0.75 -7.48
CA VAL A 23 -7.06 0.38 -7.99
C VAL A 23 -6.14 1.60 -7.89
N PRO A 24 -5.00 1.51 -7.17
CA PRO A 24 -3.99 2.56 -7.19
C PRO A 24 -3.55 2.82 -8.63
N THR A 25 -3.57 4.08 -9.03
CA THR A 25 -3.07 4.50 -10.35
C THR A 25 -1.89 5.44 -10.16
N PRO A 26 -0.94 5.49 -11.11
CA PRO A 26 0.19 6.41 -11.04
C PRO A 26 -0.30 7.85 -10.80
N THR A 27 0.22 8.49 -9.76
CA THR A 27 -0.20 9.85 -9.39
C THR A 27 0.24 10.85 -10.45
N GLU A 28 -0.70 11.62 -11.00
CA GLU A 28 -0.37 12.72 -11.91
C GLU A 28 0.36 13.84 -11.14
N VAL A 29 1.57 14.17 -11.60
CA VAL A 29 2.38 15.25 -11.00
C VAL A 29 1.95 16.59 -11.59
N ARG A 30 1.35 17.43 -10.75
CA ARG A 30 0.94 18.80 -11.05
C ARG A 30 1.56 19.76 -10.02
N PRO A 31 1.71 21.06 -10.34
CA PRO A 31 2.12 22.04 -9.34
C PRO A 31 1.19 21.97 -8.12
N GLY A 32 1.77 21.75 -6.94
CA GLY A 32 1.01 21.61 -5.69
C GLY A 32 0.48 20.21 -5.37
N SER A 33 0.75 19.17 -6.17
CA SER A 33 0.26 17.80 -5.90
C SER A 33 0.66 17.21 -4.53
N ILE A 34 1.69 17.76 -3.89
CA ILE A 34 2.16 17.34 -2.55
C ILE A 34 2.00 18.43 -1.48
N ALA A 35 1.33 19.54 -1.80
CA ALA A 35 1.13 20.62 -0.85
C ALA A 35 0.32 20.12 0.36
N GLY A 36 0.79 20.42 1.58
CA GLY A 36 0.14 20.02 2.83
C GLY A 36 0.45 18.59 3.30
N LEU A 37 1.29 17.83 2.57
CA LEU A 37 1.69 16.48 2.99
C LEU A 37 2.39 16.48 4.36
N ASP A 38 3.14 17.53 4.66
CA ASP A 38 3.79 17.72 5.96
C ASP A 38 2.78 17.84 7.11
N GLN A 39 1.66 18.55 6.89
CA GLN A 39 0.57 18.66 7.85
C GLN A 39 -0.19 17.33 8.00
N GLU A 40 -0.48 16.66 6.88
CA GLU A 40 -1.11 15.33 6.89
C GLU A 40 -0.25 14.32 7.67
N LEU A 41 1.06 14.31 7.42
CA LEU A 41 2.00 13.44 8.12
C LEU A 41 2.02 13.72 9.63
N ARG A 42 2.06 14.99 10.06
CA ARG A 42 2.00 15.35 11.48
C ARG A 42 0.73 14.83 12.15
N GLN A 43 -0.42 14.99 11.49
CA GLN A 43 -1.70 14.49 12.00
C GLN A 43 -1.69 12.96 12.08
N ALA A 44 -1.13 12.29 11.08
CA ALA A 44 -0.99 10.83 11.06
C ALA A 44 -0.10 10.34 12.22
N LEU A 45 1.07 10.96 12.42
CA LEU A 45 1.96 10.65 13.54
C LEU A 45 1.27 10.87 14.90
N SER A 46 0.52 11.98 15.03
CA SER A 46 -0.25 12.30 16.24
C SER A 46 -1.32 11.24 16.52
N ARG A 47 -2.05 10.82 15.50
CA ARG A 47 -3.06 9.75 15.60
C ARG A 47 -2.41 8.41 15.96
N SER A 48 -1.32 8.05 15.29
CA SER A 48 -0.55 6.83 15.54
C SER A 48 -0.15 6.73 17.02
N LEU A 49 0.51 7.77 17.56
CA LEU A 49 0.92 7.79 18.97
C LEU A 49 -0.25 7.75 19.97
N LYS A 50 -1.42 8.30 19.61
CA LYS A 50 -2.61 8.27 20.48
C LYS A 50 -3.28 6.89 20.50
N GLY A 51 -3.16 6.11 19.44
CA GLY A 51 -3.73 4.77 19.33
C GLY A 51 -2.91 3.67 20.00
N GLN A 52 -1.67 3.98 20.41
CA GLN A 52 -0.78 3.01 21.07
C GLN A 52 -1.09 2.87 22.55
N SER A 53 -0.88 1.65 23.07
CA SER A 53 -0.85 1.40 24.52
C SER A 53 0.45 1.88 25.16
N LEU A 54 1.51 2.03 24.37
CA LEU A 54 2.82 2.52 24.82
C LEU A 54 2.77 4.02 25.07
N SER A 55 3.40 4.45 26.15
CA SER A 55 3.67 5.86 26.39
C SER A 55 4.64 6.41 25.33
N ARG A 56 4.60 7.73 25.10
CA ARG A 56 5.56 8.38 24.19
C ARG A 56 7.02 8.21 24.62
N TYR A 57 7.28 8.05 25.92
CA TYR A 57 8.63 7.76 26.42
C TYR A 57 9.09 6.37 25.98
N GLU A 58 8.23 5.36 26.06
CA GLU A 58 8.56 4.00 25.62
C GLU A 58 8.76 3.93 24.11
N VAL A 59 7.94 4.63 23.33
CA VAL A 59 8.14 4.73 21.88
C VAL A 59 9.49 5.37 21.56
N ALA A 60 9.83 6.47 22.22
CA ALA A 60 11.09 7.17 22.02
C ALA A 60 12.30 6.29 22.42
N ALA A 61 12.21 5.57 23.53
CA ALA A 61 13.23 4.62 23.96
C ALA A 61 13.45 3.51 22.92
N LYS A 62 12.37 2.87 22.44
CA LYS A 62 12.47 1.85 21.37
C LYS A 62 13.11 2.39 20.10
N MET A 63 12.72 3.60 19.69
CA MET A 63 13.35 4.26 18.54
C MET A 63 14.83 4.52 18.78
N SER A 64 15.21 4.92 19.99
CA SER A 64 16.60 5.17 20.35
C SER A 64 17.45 3.92 20.26
N GLU A 65 16.95 2.81 20.80
CA GLU A 65 17.60 1.49 20.72
C GLU A 65 17.80 1.05 19.26
N MET A 66 16.79 1.22 18.41
CA MET A 66 16.88 0.85 16.99
C MET A 66 17.86 1.73 16.20
N LEU A 67 17.94 3.01 16.53
CA LEU A 67 18.75 3.97 15.78
C LEU A 67 20.18 4.11 16.32
N GLY A 68 20.43 3.72 17.57
CA GLY A 68 21.68 4.02 18.26
C GLY A 68 21.89 5.52 18.52
N ASP A 69 20.80 6.31 18.51
CA ASP A 69 20.77 7.77 18.72
C ASP A 69 19.73 8.08 19.80
N ASP A 70 19.97 9.08 20.64
CA ASP A 70 19.06 9.42 21.73
C ASP A 70 17.82 10.15 21.18
N ILE A 71 16.69 9.45 21.14
CA ILE A 71 15.40 10.01 20.77
C ILE A 71 14.61 10.34 22.04
N SER A 72 14.42 11.64 22.30
CA SER A 72 13.61 12.12 23.42
C SER A 72 12.12 12.23 23.08
N LYS A 73 11.28 12.14 24.13
CA LYS A 73 9.84 12.40 24.03
C LYS A 73 9.52 13.80 23.47
N ASN A 74 10.34 14.80 23.78
CA ASN A 74 10.16 16.16 23.27
C ASN A 74 10.35 16.25 21.75
N MET A 75 11.22 15.40 21.17
CA MET A 75 11.36 15.31 19.72
C MET A 75 10.11 14.69 19.08
N LEU A 76 9.54 13.62 19.67
CA LEU A 76 8.28 13.07 19.19
C LEU A 76 7.13 14.07 19.27
N ASP A 77 7.03 14.83 20.37
CA ASP A 77 6.05 15.90 20.49
C ASP A 77 6.25 16.98 19.41
N ALA A 78 7.50 17.33 19.10
CA ALA A 78 7.81 18.31 18.06
C ALA A 78 7.37 17.82 16.67
N TYR A 79 7.52 16.53 16.36
CA TYR A 79 7.08 15.92 15.09
C TYR A 79 5.56 15.86 14.93
N THR A 80 4.80 15.94 16.03
CA THR A 80 3.33 15.86 16.00
C THR A 80 2.64 17.20 16.23
N ALA A 81 3.37 18.23 16.65
CA ALA A 81 2.82 19.55 16.92
C ALA A 81 2.43 20.28 15.63
N GLU A 82 1.20 20.77 15.53
CA GLU A 82 0.72 21.56 14.40
C GLU A 82 1.35 22.97 14.34
N SER A 83 1.76 23.52 15.49
CA SER A 83 2.31 24.87 15.61
C SER A 83 3.81 25.01 15.31
N ARG A 84 4.51 23.92 14.99
CA ARG A 84 5.98 23.91 14.83
C ARG A 84 6.40 23.54 13.42
N GLU A 85 6.32 24.46 12.47
CA GLU A 85 6.60 24.23 11.04
C GLU A 85 8.03 23.69 10.76
N THR A 86 9.00 23.96 11.63
CA THR A 86 10.42 23.66 11.39
C THR A 86 10.87 22.23 11.73
N HIS A 87 10.16 21.49 12.60
CA HIS A 87 10.59 20.15 13.02
C HIS A 87 9.91 19.06 12.20
N GLN A 88 10.52 18.69 11.07
CA GLN A 88 10.09 17.56 10.25
C GLN A 88 10.81 16.27 10.68
N ILE A 89 10.08 15.17 10.68
CA ILE A 89 10.65 13.84 10.93
C ILE A 89 11.44 13.41 9.68
N SER A 90 12.68 12.94 9.86
CA SER A 90 13.44 12.31 8.79
C SER A 90 12.84 10.95 8.42
N VAL A 91 13.05 10.46 7.20
CA VAL A 91 12.62 9.11 6.76
C VAL A 91 13.13 8.01 7.70
N VAL A 92 14.39 8.08 8.14
CA VAL A 92 14.99 7.09 9.04
C VAL A 92 14.25 7.00 10.38
N ARG A 93 13.96 8.16 10.99
CA ARG A 93 13.16 8.23 12.24
C ARG A 93 11.69 7.86 12.04
N LEU A 94 11.13 8.14 10.87
CA LEU A 94 9.77 7.70 10.53
C LEU A 94 9.69 6.17 10.48
N VAL A 95 10.64 5.52 9.83
CA VAL A 95 10.73 4.04 9.79
C VAL A 95 10.88 3.48 11.20
N ALA A 96 11.76 4.05 12.03
CA ALA A 96 11.89 3.64 13.43
C ALA A 96 10.58 3.79 14.21
N MET A 97 9.83 4.87 13.98
CA MET A 97 8.53 5.07 14.61
C MET A 97 7.50 4.03 14.16
N ILE A 98 7.39 3.77 12.85
CA ILE A 98 6.51 2.73 12.28
C ILE A 98 6.82 1.37 12.90
N LEU A 99 8.09 1.00 13.03
CA LEU A 99 8.49 -0.27 13.63
C LEU A 99 8.20 -0.32 15.14
N ALA A 100 8.39 0.79 15.85
CA ALA A 100 8.12 0.87 17.29
C ALA A 100 6.63 0.75 17.62
N THR A 101 5.77 1.36 16.80
CA THR A 101 4.30 1.36 16.96
C THR A 101 3.60 0.22 16.21
N LYS A 102 4.30 -0.42 15.26
CA LYS A 102 3.75 -1.38 14.29
C LYS A 102 2.57 -0.81 13.48
N ASP A 103 2.54 0.51 13.34
CA ASP A 103 1.50 1.22 12.61
C ASP A 103 1.97 1.49 11.18
N TYR A 104 1.61 0.56 10.28
CA TYR A 104 1.97 0.63 8.87
C TYR A 104 1.11 1.63 8.08
N ASP A 105 0.04 2.19 8.66
CA ASP A 105 -0.81 3.17 7.98
C ASP A 105 -0.04 4.44 7.62
N LEU A 106 0.99 4.77 8.41
CA LEU A 106 1.93 5.86 8.11
C LEU A 106 2.67 5.63 6.79
N LEU A 107 3.11 4.40 6.54
CA LEU A 107 3.79 4.04 5.29
C LEU A 107 2.79 3.89 4.14
N ALA A 108 1.61 3.34 4.41
CA ALA A 108 0.54 3.22 3.43
C ALA A 108 0.11 4.59 2.91
N MET A 109 -0.08 5.58 3.78
CA MET A 109 -0.36 6.97 3.41
C MET A 109 0.67 7.53 2.43
N ILE A 110 1.97 7.29 2.68
CA ILE A 110 3.05 7.75 1.79
C ILE A 110 3.02 7.01 0.45
N ALA A 111 2.80 5.69 0.48
CA ALA A 111 2.68 4.87 -0.72
C ALA A 111 1.51 5.33 -1.60
N GLU A 112 0.36 5.67 -1.01
CA GLU A 112 -0.81 6.16 -1.74
C GLU A 112 -0.53 7.48 -2.48
N LYS A 113 0.27 8.38 -1.90
CA LYS A 113 0.65 9.64 -2.56
C LYS A 113 1.47 9.46 -3.83
N VAL A 114 2.10 8.30 -4.01
CA VAL A 114 2.85 7.94 -5.22
C VAL A 114 2.13 6.92 -6.11
N GLY A 115 0.87 6.60 -5.79
CA GLY A 115 0.06 5.67 -6.57
C GLY A 115 0.36 4.20 -6.27
N CYS A 116 0.93 3.90 -5.11
CA CYS A 116 1.20 2.55 -4.64
C CYS A 116 0.19 2.12 -3.56
N ARG A 117 0.00 0.80 -3.42
CA ARG A 117 -0.69 0.17 -2.28
C ARG A 117 0.32 -0.63 -1.49
N LEU A 118 0.32 -0.44 -0.18
CA LEU A 118 1.08 -1.29 0.73
C LEU A 118 0.25 -2.53 1.06
N LEU A 119 0.84 -3.72 0.92
CA LEU A 119 0.27 -5.00 1.34
C LEU A 119 1.19 -5.61 2.40
N VAL A 120 0.65 -6.02 3.53
CA VAL A 120 1.43 -6.56 4.65
C VAL A 120 0.95 -7.95 5.04
N GLY A 121 1.88 -8.87 5.28
CA GLY A 121 1.56 -10.21 5.79
C GLY A 121 0.65 -11.00 4.84
N GLU A 122 -0.53 -11.40 5.33
CA GLU A 122 -1.48 -12.24 4.59
C GLU A 122 -1.99 -11.58 3.30
N GLU A 123 -2.08 -10.25 3.26
CA GLU A 123 -2.52 -9.52 2.06
C GLU A 123 -1.56 -9.71 0.88
N ALA A 124 -0.25 -9.72 1.16
CA ALA A 124 0.78 -9.96 0.15
C ALA A 124 0.73 -11.41 -0.36
N ILE A 125 0.41 -12.37 0.52
CA ILE A 125 0.19 -13.76 0.12
C ILE A 125 -1.04 -13.86 -0.81
N GLY A 126 -2.12 -13.15 -0.48
CA GLY A 126 -3.30 -13.09 -1.34
C GLY A 126 -3.00 -12.54 -2.74
N ALA A 127 -2.17 -11.50 -2.85
CA ALA A 127 -1.72 -10.98 -4.13
C ALA A 127 -0.90 -12.00 -4.93
N GLU A 128 0.02 -12.73 -4.27
CA GLU A 128 0.81 -13.80 -4.91
C GLU A 128 -0.06 -14.94 -5.43
N ILE A 129 -1.07 -15.36 -4.65
CA ILE A 129 -2.05 -16.36 -5.09
C ILE A 129 -2.76 -15.87 -6.36
N GLY A 130 -3.16 -14.60 -6.41
CA GLY A 130 -3.79 -14.01 -7.59
C GLY A 130 -2.89 -14.07 -8.84
N PHE A 131 -1.60 -13.80 -8.71
CA PHE A 131 -0.65 -13.94 -9.81
C PHE A 131 -0.51 -15.38 -10.30
N ILE A 132 -0.42 -16.34 -9.38
CA ILE A 132 -0.35 -17.77 -9.71
C ILE A 132 -1.65 -18.23 -10.41
N ASP A 133 -2.81 -17.80 -9.93
CA ASP A 133 -4.09 -18.14 -10.55
C ASP A 133 -4.19 -17.62 -11.98
N GLN A 134 -3.68 -16.41 -12.24
CA GLN A 134 -3.57 -15.86 -13.60
C GLN A 134 -2.67 -16.74 -14.48
N GLU A 135 -1.49 -17.14 -14.00
CA GLU A 135 -0.57 -18.00 -14.75
C GLU A 135 -1.19 -19.38 -15.04
N ILE A 136 -1.89 -19.96 -14.07
CA ILE A 136 -2.64 -21.22 -14.23
C ILE A 136 -3.69 -21.07 -15.33
N GLU A 137 -4.41 -19.95 -15.38
CA GLU A 137 -5.42 -19.70 -16.40
C GLU A 137 -4.78 -19.57 -17.80
N GLU A 138 -3.66 -18.85 -17.91
CA GLU A 138 -2.89 -18.73 -19.16
C GLU A 138 -2.41 -20.10 -19.67
N LEU A 139 -1.83 -20.92 -18.79
CA LEU A 139 -1.39 -22.28 -19.11
C LEU A 139 -2.56 -23.19 -19.51
N ARG A 140 -3.71 -23.08 -18.82
CA ARG A 140 -4.93 -23.82 -19.18
C ARG A 140 -5.42 -23.41 -20.59
N ASN A 141 -5.41 -22.12 -20.89
CA ASN A 141 -5.78 -21.60 -22.20
C ASN A 141 -4.84 -22.12 -23.29
N ARG A 142 -3.52 -22.06 -23.04
CA ARG A 142 -2.51 -22.59 -23.98
C ARG A 142 -2.66 -24.09 -24.21
N ARG A 143 -2.87 -24.87 -23.13
CA ARG A 143 -3.15 -26.31 -23.22
C ARG A 143 -4.38 -26.60 -24.06
N ASN A 144 -5.46 -25.83 -23.88
CA ASN A 144 -6.69 -26.01 -24.63
C ASN A 144 -6.50 -25.67 -26.13
N GLN A 145 -5.70 -24.64 -26.45
CA GLN A 145 -5.30 -24.35 -27.83
C GLN A 145 -4.53 -25.51 -28.46
N LEU A 146 -3.51 -26.04 -27.77
CA LEU A 146 -2.72 -27.17 -28.28
C LEU A 146 -3.57 -28.43 -28.48
N LYS A 147 -4.48 -28.75 -27.55
CA LYS A 147 -5.43 -29.86 -27.70
C LYS A 147 -6.32 -29.72 -28.93
N ARG A 148 -6.73 -28.50 -29.28
CA ARG A 148 -7.50 -28.21 -30.49
C ARG A 148 -6.67 -28.37 -31.76
N MET A 149 -5.41 -27.94 -31.74
CA MET A 149 -4.51 -28.02 -32.89
C MET A 149 -4.03 -29.45 -33.20
N SER A 150 -3.83 -30.29 -32.18
CA SER A 150 -3.45 -31.68 -32.36
C SER A 150 -3.91 -32.52 -31.16
N PRO A 151 -5.01 -33.29 -31.28
CA PRO A 151 -5.40 -34.27 -30.28
C PRO A 151 -4.43 -35.46 -30.34
N VAL A 152 -3.25 -35.29 -29.74
CA VAL A 152 -2.24 -36.35 -29.66
C VAL A 152 -2.56 -37.28 -28.49
N THR A 153 -2.92 -38.53 -28.80
CA THR A 153 -2.98 -39.61 -27.80
C THR A 153 -1.60 -40.23 -27.66
N ILE A 154 -0.80 -39.74 -26.69
CA ILE A 154 0.51 -40.32 -26.42
C ILE A 154 0.32 -41.64 -25.64
N LYS A 155 0.39 -42.78 -26.34
CA LYS A 155 0.62 -44.08 -25.68
C LYS A 155 2.10 -44.17 -25.35
N ARG A 156 2.50 -43.87 -24.10
CA ARG A 156 3.85 -44.22 -23.64
C ARG A 156 3.94 -45.75 -23.61
N GLY A 157 4.71 -46.32 -24.52
CA GLY A 157 5.16 -47.70 -24.43
C GLY A 157 5.93 -47.86 -23.12
N ARG A 158 5.45 -48.75 -22.26
CA ARG A 158 6.12 -49.15 -21.04
C ARG A 158 7.23 -50.12 -21.46
N THR A 159 8.49 -49.69 -21.40
CA THR A 159 9.65 -50.60 -21.30
C THR A 159 9.90 -50.92 -19.85
#